data_AF-B2VUE7-F1
#
_entry.id   AF-B2VUE7-F1
#
_cell.length_a   1.000
_cell.length_b   1.000
_cell.length_c   1.000
_cell.angle_alpha   90.00
_cell.angle_beta   90.00
_cell.angle_gamma   90.00
#
_symmetry.space_group_name_H-M   'P 1'
#
loop_
_entity.id
_entity.type
_entity.pdbx_description
1 polymer ?
#
loop_
_entity_poly.entity_id
_entity_poly.type
_entity_poly.pdbx_seq_one_letter_code
_entity_poly.pdbx_strand_id
1 'polypeptide(L)'
;MARQNPNIVITGTPGVGKTTHAEQLAQATGFTHVSVNQIVKDEGFHEGKDEETGSWIVDEDKLLDHLENLPLNSTGGYILDWHACDLFPERWIDLVIVLRCDSTLLYDRLTARGYKGKKLEENMDSEIMQVLLDEARESYKEEIVVELRSESTEDVEGNLERVEQWVENWRRDRASGGGEE
;
A
#
# COMPACT_ATOMS: atom_id res chain seq x y z
N MET A 1 -10.17 19.57 -13.10
CA MET A 1 -9.98 18.59 -14.19
C MET A 1 -10.15 17.21 -13.59
N ALA A 2 -10.75 16.25 -14.30
CA ALA A 2 -10.81 14.87 -13.83
C ALA A 2 -9.39 14.26 -13.79
N ARG A 3 -9.13 13.37 -12.84
CA ARG A 3 -7.84 12.66 -12.72
C ARG A 3 -7.56 11.86 -13.98
N GLN A 4 -6.30 11.86 -14.42
CA GLN A 4 -5.84 11.14 -15.62
C GLN A 4 -5.37 9.72 -15.30
N ASN A 5 -4.97 9.48 -14.05
CA ASN A 5 -4.48 8.20 -13.56
C ASN A 5 -5.13 7.84 -12.21
N PRO A 6 -5.29 6.55 -11.91
CA PRO A 6 -5.71 6.09 -10.59
C PRO A 6 -4.62 6.35 -9.54
N ASN A 7 -5.02 6.38 -8.27
CA ASN A 7 -4.10 6.16 -7.16
C ASN A 7 -4.37 4.79 -6.54
N ILE A 8 -3.29 4.09 -6.21
CA ILE A 8 -3.31 2.72 -5.73
C ILE A 8 -2.65 2.68 -4.35
N VAL A 9 -3.29 2.05 -3.38
CA VAL A 9 -2.66 1.67 -2.11
C VAL A 9 -2.15 0.25 -2.24
N ILE A 10 -0.92 0.00 -1.81
CA ILE A 10 -0.41 -1.36 -1.57
C ILE A 10 -0.17 -1.49 -0.07
N THR A 11 -1.00 -2.31 0.57
CA THR A 11 -0.99 -2.58 2.00
C THR A 11 -0.82 -4.07 2.31
N GLY A 12 -0.79 -4.42 3.60
CA GLY A 12 -0.54 -5.75 4.12
C GLY A 12 0.62 -5.77 5.12
N THR A 13 0.80 -6.91 5.78
CA THR A 13 1.72 -7.03 6.92
C THR A 13 3.17 -6.70 6.52
N PRO A 14 3.99 -6.04 7.36
CA PRO A 14 5.42 -5.93 7.10
C PRO A 14 6.05 -7.27 6.71
N GLY A 15 6.80 -7.31 5.59
CA GLY A 15 7.41 -8.55 5.07
C GLY A 15 6.67 -9.23 3.92
N VAL A 16 5.40 -8.88 3.65
CA VAL A 16 4.62 -9.51 2.56
C VAL A 16 5.07 -9.14 1.15
N GLY A 17 5.84 -8.04 0.97
CA GLY A 17 6.39 -7.65 -0.34
C GLY A 17 5.88 -6.33 -0.92
N LYS A 18 5.22 -5.47 -0.12
CA LYS A 18 4.64 -4.18 -0.57
C LYS A 18 5.60 -3.32 -1.38
N THR A 19 6.75 -2.99 -0.83
CA THR A 19 7.75 -2.13 -1.47
C THR A 19 8.23 -2.71 -2.79
N THR A 20 8.46 -4.03 -2.87
CA THR A 20 8.84 -4.71 -4.12
C THR A 20 7.75 -4.58 -5.18
N HIS A 21 6.48 -4.76 -4.82
CA HIS A 21 5.37 -4.57 -5.76
C HIS A 21 5.24 -3.11 -6.18
N ALA A 22 5.34 -2.19 -5.23
CA ALA A 22 5.17 -0.77 -5.48
C ALA A 22 6.25 -0.19 -6.41
N GLU A 23 7.51 -0.56 -6.19
CA GLU A 23 8.65 -0.14 -7.03
C GLU A 23 8.51 -0.69 -8.46
N GLN A 24 8.21 -1.99 -8.62
CA GLN A 24 8.07 -2.60 -9.94
C GLN A 24 6.85 -2.07 -10.68
N LEU A 25 5.72 -1.88 -9.99
CA LEU A 25 4.51 -1.32 -10.58
C LEU A 25 4.72 0.14 -10.99
N ALA A 26 5.44 0.93 -10.19
CA ALA A 26 5.81 2.30 -10.55
C ALA A 26 6.66 2.32 -11.83
N GLN A 27 7.64 1.41 -11.94
CA GLN A 27 8.47 1.28 -13.14
C GLN A 27 7.64 0.92 -14.38
N ALA A 28 6.70 -0.02 -14.26
CA ALA A 28 5.89 -0.48 -15.39
C ALA A 28 4.84 0.55 -15.84
N THR A 29 4.20 1.24 -14.89
CA THR A 29 3.09 2.17 -15.16
C THR A 29 3.53 3.62 -15.36
N GLY A 30 4.75 3.96 -14.94
CA GLY A 30 5.23 5.35 -14.85
C GLY A 30 4.65 6.14 -13.67
N PHE A 31 4.03 5.47 -12.69
CA PHE A 31 3.49 6.10 -11.50
C PHE A 31 4.58 6.49 -10.50
N THR A 32 4.23 7.41 -9.60
CA THR A 32 5.11 7.80 -8.51
C THR A 32 4.90 6.86 -7.32
N HIS A 33 5.94 6.11 -6.95
CA HIS A 33 5.95 5.35 -5.71
C HIS A 33 6.17 6.28 -4.51
N VAL A 34 5.29 6.18 -3.52
CA VAL A 34 5.32 6.94 -2.28
C VAL A 34 5.51 5.95 -1.14
N SER A 35 6.76 5.80 -0.68
CA SER A 35 7.05 5.00 0.51
C SER A 35 6.80 5.83 1.76
N VAL A 36 5.69 5.58 2.45
CA VAL A 36 5.34 6.32 3.68
C VAL A 36 6.41 6.15 4.76
N ASN A 37 6.94 4.94 4.90
CA ASN A 37 8.04 4.68 5.84
C ASN A 37 9.29 5.52 5.57
N GLN A 38 9.53 5.90 4.31
CA GLN A 38 10.67 6.73 3.93
C GLN A 38 10.38 8.21 4.22
N ILE A 39 9.19 8.70 3.88
CA ILE A 39 8.74 10.06 4.22
C ILE A 39 8.82 10.29 5.73
N VAL A 40 8.28 9.38 6.54
CA VAL A 40 8.31 9.48 8.00
C VAL A 40 9.73 9.63 8.54
N LYS A 41 10.70 8.93 7.95
CA LYS A 41 12.11 8.99 8.36
C LYS A 41 12.80 10.28 7.90
N ASP A 42 12.58 10.66 6.64
CA ASP A 42 13.30 11.78 6.02
C ASP A 42 12.79 13.13 6.53
N GLU A 43 11.48 13.25 6.71
CA GLU A 43 10.82 14.48 7.19
C GLU A 43 10.68 14.51 8.72
N GLY A 44 10.95 13.40 9.41
CA GLY A 44 10.85 13.30 10.87
C GLY A 44 9.41 13.36 11.39
N PHE A 45 8.44 12.82 10.64
CA PHE A 45 7.02 12.75 11.04
C PHE A 45 6.77 11.62 12.04
N HIS A 46 7.45 11.67 13.18
CA HIS A 46 7.30 10.70 14.25
C HIS A 46 7.54 11.34 15.62
N GLU A 47 6.91 10.80 16.65
CA GLU A 47 7.06 11.28 18.04
C GLU A 47 8.10 10.49 18.85
N GLY A 48 8.80 9.57 18.18
CA GLY A 48 9.79 8.70 18.79
C GLY A 48 9.59 7.25 18.35
N LYS A 49 10.24 6.33 19.05
CA LYS A 49 10.06 4.89 18.82
C LYS A 49 9.39 4.26 20.02
N ASP A 50 8.53 3.31 19.72
CA ASP A 50 8.07 2.34 20.72
C ASP A 50 9.27 1.55 21.26
N GLU A 51 9.42 1.49 22.58
CA GLU A 51 10.59 0.91 23.24
C GLU A 51 10.66 -0.61 23.08
N GLU A 52 9.51 -1.28 22.94
CA GLU A 52 9.41 -2.74 22.90
C GLU A 52 9.64 -3.30 21.48
N THR A 53 9.13 -2.60 20.47
CA THR A 53 9.15 -3.04 19.06
C THR A 53 10.17 -2.27 18.22
N GLY A 54 10.66 -1.13 18.72
CA GLY A 54 11.53 -0.21 17.98
C GLY A 54 10.89 0.38 16.73
N SER A 55 9.56 0.30 16.61
CA SER A 55 8.78 0.89 15.52
C SER A 55 8.60 2.38 15.75
N TRP A 56 8.55 3.17 14.67
CA TRP A 56 8.26 4.60 14.80
C TRP A 56 6.80 4.80 15.19
N ILE A 57 6.58 5.70 16.15
CA ILE A 57 5.25 6.23 16.46
C ILE A 57 5.03 7.36 15.47
N VAL A 58 4.26 7.09 14.41
CA VAL A 58 4.08 8.01 13.28
C VAL A 58 3.19 9.18 13.71
N ASP A 59 3.59 10.40 13.34
CA ASP A 59 2.76 11.59 13.45
C ASP A 59 1.86 11.64 12.20
N GLU A 60 0.67 11.07 12.34
CA GLU A 60 -0.29 10.87 11.26
C GLU A 60 -0.81 12.19 10.66
N ASP A 61 -0.99 13.22 11.49
CA ASP A 61 -1.44 14.55 11.05
C ASP A 61 -0.42 15.18 10.10
N LYS A 62 0.87 15.20 10.49
CA LYS A 62 1.93 15.75 9.63
C LYS A 62 2.12 14.94 8.35
N LEU A 63 1.99 13.62 8.44
CA LEU A 63 2.06 12.74 7.28
C LEU A 63 0.91 13.04 6.31
N LEU A 64 -0.31 13.19 6.80
CA LEU A 64 -1.47 13.54 5.97
C LEU A 64 -1.31 14.90 5.32
N ASP A 65 -0.91 15.92 6.07
CA ASP A 65 -0.65 17.27 5.56
C ASP A 65 0.40 17.24 4.43
N HIS A 66 1.45 16.43 4.59
CA HIS A 66 2.46 16.25 3.55
C HIS A 66 1.88 15.59 2.29
N LEU A 67 1.10 14.51 2.45
CA LEU A 67 0.48 13.78 1.33
C LEU A 67 -0.58 14.62 0.61
N GLU A 68 -1.28 15.51 1.30
CA GLU A 68 -2.25 16.45 0.69
C GLU A 68 -1.63 17.41 -0.31
N ASN A 69 -0.34 17.71 -0.16
CA ASN A 69 0.40 18.55 -1.11
C ASN A 69 0.74 17.81 -2.41
N LEU A 70 0.61 16.49 -2.46
CA LEU A 70 0.77 15.72 -3.69
C LEU A 70 -0.47 15.89 -4.59
N PRO A 71 -0.30 15.89 -5.93
CA PRO A 71 -1.41 16.01 -6.89
C PRO A 71 -2.27 14.73 -7.00
N LEU A 72 -2.57 14.08 -5.87
CA LEU A 72 -3.40 12.88 -5.75
C LEU A 72 -4.80 13.12 -6.32
N ASN A 73 -5.40 14.28 -6.04
CA ASN A 73 -6.76 14.65 -6.49
C ASN A 73 -6.80 15.27 -7.89
N SER A 74 -5.66 15.69 -8.45
CA SER A 74 -5.61 16.45 -9.71
C SER A 74 -5.17 15.58 -10.88
N THR A 75 -3.93 15.06 -10.87
CA THR A 75 -3.42 14.19 -11.94
C THR A 75 -3.59 12.72 -11.60
N GLY A 76 -3.46 12.37 -10.32
CA GLY A 76 -3.32 10.99 -9.85
C GLY A 76 -2.03 10.33 -10.37
N GLY A 77 -1.95 9.00 -10.31
CA GLY A 77 -0.79 8.22 -10.75
C GLY A 77 0.21 7.99 -9.63
N TYR A 78 -0.30 7.68 -8.43
CA TYR A 78 0.49 7.44 -7.23
C TYR A 78 0.27 6.03 -6.69
N ILE A 79 1.34 5.43 -6.18
CA ILE A 79 1.32 4.16 -5.47
C ILE A 79 1.74 4.42 -4.03
N LEU A 80 0.79 4.37 -3.11
CA LEU A 80 1.01 4.57 -1.68
C LEU A 80 1.38 3.22 -1.04
N ASP A 81 2.64 3.10 -0.58
CA ASP A 81 3.16 1.91 0.10
C ASP A 81 3.20 2.15 1.62
N TRP A 82 2.22 1.59 2.32
CA TRP A 82 2.18 1.58 3.78
C TRP A 82 1.39 0.39 4.31
N HIS A 83 1.50 0.11 5.60
CA HIS A 83 0.82 -1.04 6.23
C HIS A 83 -0.53 -0.66 6.85
N ALA A 84 -0.65 0.54 7.41
CA ALA A 84 -1.94 1.12 7.80
C ALA A 84 -2.49 1.89 6.59
N CYS A 85 -3.70 1.57 6.16
CA CYS A 85 -4.32 2.21 4.99
C CYS A 85 -5.55 3.03 5.35
N ASP A 86 -6.11 2.84 6.54
CA ASP A 86 -7.22 3.58 7.12
C ASP A 86 -6.96 5.10 7.23
N LEU A 87 -5.70 5.50 7.36
CA LEU A 87 -5.32 6.92 7.41
C LEU A 87 -5.66 7.67 6.12
N PHE A 88 -5.56 7.03 4.94
CA PHE A 88 -5.71 7.76 3.69
C PHE A 88 -7.19 8.07 3.41
N PRO A 89 -7.55 9.32 3.10
CA PRO A 89 -8.91 9.65 2.71
C PRO A 89 -9.40 8.83 1.51
N GLU A 90 -10.55 8.16 1.66
CA GLU A 90 -11.16 7.30 0.62
C GLU A 90 -11.21 7.98 -0.76
N ARG A 91 -11.49 9.29 -0.79
CA ARG A 91 -11.55 10.11 -2.01
C ARG A 91 -10.26 10.10 -2.84
N TRP A 92 -9.10 9.79 -2.25
CA TRP A 92 -7.83 9.74 -2.97
C TRP A 92 -7.69 8.45 -3.77
N ILE A 93 -8.29 7.35 -3.29
CA ILE A 93 -7.89 5.99 -3.64
C ILE A 93 -8.87 5.37 -4.64
N ASP A 94 -8.35 4.71 -5.67
CA ASP A 94 -9.15 4.00 -6.66
C ASP A 94 -9.05 2.48 -6.56
N LEU A 95 -7.97 1.98 -5.95
CA LEU A 95 -7.70 0.57 -5.73
C LEU A 95 -6.86 0.38 -4.47
N VAL A 96 -7.24 -0.58 -3.63
CA VAL A 96 -6.48 -1.02 -2.47
C VAL A 96 -6.06 -2.47 -2.71
N ILE A 97 -4.76 -2.70 -2.75
CA ILE A 97 -4.17 -4.02 -2.87
C ILE A 97 -3.69 -4.46 -1.50
N VAL A 98 -4.28 -5.52 -0.96
CA VAL A 98 -3.83 -6.14 0.30
C VAL A 98 -2.98 -7.35 -0.05
N LEU A 99 -1.66 -7.23 0.14
CA LEU A 99 -0.75 -8.34 -0.08
C LEU A 99 -0.74 -9.29 1.12
N ARG A 100 -0.83 -10.58 0.83
CA ARG A 100 -0.86 -11.67 1.81
C ARG A 100 0.24 -12.68 1.54
N CYS A 101 0.68 -13.36 2.59
CA CYS A 101 1.77 -14.33 2.51
C CYS A 101 1.54 -15.46 3.50
N ASP A 102 1.83 -16.71 3.11
CA ASP A 102 1.86 -17.81 4.06
C ASP A 102 2.71 -17.47 5.29
N SER A 103 2.19 -17.81 6.47
CA SER A 103 2.80 -17.49 7.75
C SER A 103 4.22 -18.06 7.90
N THR A 104 4.52 -19.22 7.34
CA THR A 104 5.86 -19.82 7.42
C THR A 104 6.86 -18.99 6.62
N LEU A 105 6.49 -18.62 5.39
CA LEU A 105 7.31 -17.79 4.51
C LEU A 105 7.49 -16.38 5.08
N LEU A 106 6.43 -15.80 5.65
CA LEU A 106 6.50 -14.49 6.28
C LEU A 106 7.44 -14.51 7.50
N TYR A 107 7.38 -15.55 8.33
CA TYR A 107 8.27 -15.73 9.47
C TYR A 107 9.74 -15.75 9.05
N ASP A 108 10.07 -16.50 7.99
CA ASP A 108 11.44 -16.57 7.46
C ASP A 108 11.90 -15.21 6.93
N ARG A 109 11.04 -14.50 6.19
CA ARG A 109 11.32 -13.15 5.66
C ARG A 109 11.57 -12.14 6.78
N LEU A 110 10.73 -12.15 7.82
CA LEU A 110 10.87 -11.25 8.97
C LEU A 110 12.11 -11.56 9.81
N THR A 111 12.37 -12.85 10.05
CA THR A 111 13.59 -13.30 10.75
C THR A 111 14.85 -12.91 10.00
N ALA A 112 14.87 -13.06 8.66
CA ALA A 112 15.98 -12.63 7.81
C ALA A 112 16.22 -11.11 7.84
N ARG A 113 15.17 -10.31 8.08
CA ARG A 113 15.26 -8.86 8.32
C ARG A 113 15.72 -8.51 9.74
N GLY A 114 16.00 -9.51 10.58
CA GLY A 114 16.46 -9.33 11.95
C GLY A 114 15.37 -9.03 12.97
N TYR A 115 14.08 -9.22 12.61
CA TYR A 115 12.98 -9.05 13.55
C TYR A 115 13.02 -10.18 14.59
N LYS A 116 12.78 -9.84 15.85
CA LYS A 116 12.88 -10.76 17.00
C LYS A 116 11.87 -10.39 18.08
N GLY A 117 11.61 -11.34 18.98
CA GLY A 117 10.76 -11.14 20.16
C GLY A 117 9.38 -10.59 19.79
N LYS A 118 8.89 -9.65 20.61
CA LYS A 118 7.55 -9.07 20.48
C LYS A 118 7.26 -8.55 19.07
N LYS A 119 8.20 -7.86 18.43
CA LYS A 119 8.02 -7.34 17.07
C LYS A 119 7.74 -8.45 16.05
N LEU A 120 8.44 -9.57 16.14
CA LEU A 120 8.24 -10.69 15.23
C LEU A 120 6.87 -11.33 15.48
N GLU A 121 6.55 -11.60 16.75
CA GLU A 121 5.29 -12.20 17.18
C GLU A 121 4.08 -11.34 16.76
N GLU A 122 4.11 -10.02 17.00
CA GLU A 122 3.03 -9.11 16.62
C GLU A 122 2.77 -9.08 15.10
N ASN A 123 3.84 -9.08 14.29
CA ASN A 123 3.67 -9.09 12.84
C ASN A 123 3.12 -10.44 12.36
N MET A 124 3.55 -11.55 12.97
CA MET A 124 3.00 -12.87 12.65
C MET A 124 1.52 -12.97 13.02
N ASP A 125 1.15 -12.53 14.21
CA ASP A 125 -0.24 -12.53 14.68
C ASP A 125 -1.10 -11.62 13.80
N SER A 126 -0.60 -10.45 13.40
CA SER A 126 -1.28 -9.54 12.48
C SER A 126 -1.63 -10.21 11.15
N GLU A 127 -0.70 -11.00 10.57
CA GLU A 127 -0.96 -11.71 9.31
C GLU A 127 -1.95 -12.86 9.49
N ILE A 128 -1.80 -13.64 10.56
CA ILE A 128 -2.66 -14.80 10.86
C ILE A 128 -4.10 -14.35 11.12
N MET A 129 -4.27 -13.27 11.88
CA MET A 129 -5.56 -12.67 12.21
C MET A 129 -6.11 -11.77 11.10
N GLN A 130 -5.37 -11.60 10.00
CA GLN A 130 -5.79 -10.82 8.83
C GLN A 130 -6.09 -9.34 9.13
N VAL A 131 -5.43 -8.77 10.15
CA VAL A 131 -5.74 -7.43 10.69
C VAL A 131 -5.80 -6.38 9.58
N LEU A 132 -4.80 -6.36 8.69
CA LEU A 132 -4.71 -5.34 7.63
C LEU A 132 -5.64 -5.60 6.43
N LEU A 133 -6.15 -6.83 6.28
CA LEU A 133 -7.20 -7.10 5.31
C LEU A 133 -8.54 -6.59 5.82
N ASP A 134 -8.83 -6.82 7.10
CA ASP A 134 -10.06 -6.34 7.73
C ASP A 134 -10.06 -4.81 7.82
N GLU A 135 -8.94 -4.20 8.22
CA GLU A 135 -8.78 -2.73 8.21
C GLU A 135 -9.08 -2.12 6.83
N ALA A 136 -8.54 -2.71 5.75
CA ALA A 136 -8.80 -2.25 4.39
C ALA A 136 -10.28 -2.38 4.00
N ARG A 137 -10.95 -3.47 4.39
CA ARG A 137 -12.38 -3.70 4.13
C ARG A 137 -13.29 -2.79 4.94
N GLU A 138 -12.87 -2.39 6.14
CA GLU A 138 -13.61 -1.46 6.99
C GLU A 138 -13.46 0.00 6.51
N SER A 139 -12.29 0.33 5.97
CA SER A 139 -11.94 1.71 5.57
C SER A 139 -12.34 2.07 4.14
N TYR A 140 -12.47 1.07 3.26
CA TYR A 140 -12.75 1.26 1.85
C TYR A 140 -13.90 0.38 1.39
N LYS A 141 -14.53 0.78 0.27
CA LYS A 141 -15.58 -0.03 -0.34
C LYS A 141 -15.04 -1.37 -0.81
N GLU A 142 -15.80 -2.43 -0.56
CA GLU A 142 -15.42 -3.81 -0.86
C GLU A 142 -14.98 -4.00 -2.32
N GLU A 143 -15.61 -3.31 -3.27
CA GLU A 143 -15.31 -3.43 -4.70
C GLU A 143 -13.91 -2.92 -5.11
N ILE A 144 -13.27 -2.07 -4.30
CA ILE A 144 -11.94 -1.55 -4.58
C ILE A 144 -10.84 -2.24 -3.76
N VAL A 145 -11.20 -3.15 -2.85
CA VAL A 145 -10.26 -3.90 -2.02
C VAL A 145 -9.97 -5.25 -2.65
N VAL A 146 -8.73 -5.46 -3.08
CA VAL A 146 -8.27 -6.66 -3.76
C VAL A 146 -7.16 -7.33 -2.96
N GLU A 147 -7.44 -8.55 -2.51
CA GLU A 147 -6.45 -9.42 -1.87
C GLU A 147 -5.59 -10.13 -2.92
N LEU A 148 -4.26 -10.08 -2.77
CA LEU A 148 -3.29 -10.76 -3.64
C LEU A 148 -2.27 -11.54 -2.82
N ARG A 149 -1.92 -12.73 -3.29
CA ARG A 149 -0.87 -13.57 -2.72
C ARG A 149 0.51 -13.08 -3.19
N SER A 150 1.51 -13.12 -2.32
CA SER A 150 2.86 -12.60 -2.58
C SER A 150 3.96 -13.48 -1.95
N GLU A 151 4.15 -14.68 -2.50
CA GLU A 151 5.06 -15.70 -1.96
C GLU A 151 6.26 -15.98 -2.85
N SER A 152 6.06 -15.96 -4.17
CA SER A 152 7.11 -16.19 -5.16
C SER A 152 7.30 -15.02 -6.13
N THR A 153 8.32 -15.12 -7.00
CA THR A 153 8.53 -14.16 -8.09
C THR A 153 7.41 -14.21 -9.12
N GLU A 154 6.87 -15.40 -9.40
CA GLU A 154 5.73 -15.58 -10.30
C GLU A 154 4.47 -14.89 -9.75
N ASP A 155 4.26 -14.91 -8.44
CA ASP A 155 3.16 -14.16 -7.81
C ASP A 155 3.35 -12.65 -8.06
N VAL A 156 4.56 -12.13 -7.87
CA VAL A 156 4.86 -10.70 -8.11
C VAL A 156 4.56 -10.33 -9.56
N GLU A 157 5.10 -11.09 -10.52
CA GLU A 157 4.90 -10.86 -11.95
C GLU A 157 3.41 -10.90 -12.33
N GLY A 158 2.69 -11.94 -11.90
CA GLY A 158 1.25 -12.06 -12.18
C GLY A 158 0.41 -10.96 -11.52
N ASN A 159 0.79 -10.53 -10.32
CA ASN A 159 0.13 -9.41 -9.64
C ASN A 159 0.35 -8.11 -10.41
N LEU A 160 1.57 -7.84 -10.90
CA LEU A 160 1.89 -6.65 -11.69
C LEU A 160 1.07 -6.62 -12.98
N GLU A 161 1.07 -7.71 -13.76
CA GLU A 161 0.29 -7.81 -14.99
C GLU A 161 -1.21 -7.54 -14.75
N ARG A 162 -1.76 -8.11 -13.68
CA ARG A 162 -3.16 -7.91 -13.30
C ARG A 162 -3.46 -6.45 -12.97
N VAL A 163 -2.59 -5.79 -12.22
CA VAL A 163 -2.79 -4.39 -11.80
C VAL A 163 -2.58 -3.44 -12.97
N GLU A 164 -1.60 -3.69 -13.84
CA GLU A 164 -1.40 -2.93 -15.07
C GLU A 164 -2.64 -2.99 -15.97
N GLN A 165 -3.19 -4.20 -16.17
CA GLN A 165 -4.41 -4.35 -16.96
C GLN A 165 -5.60 -3.60 -16.34
N TRP A 166 -5.70 -3.60 -15.01
CA TRP A 166 -6.71 -2.82 -14.29
C TRP A 166 -6.52 -1.31 -14.49
N VAL A 167 -5.29 -0.80 -14.43
CA VAL A 167 -4.96 0.61 -14.69
C VAL A 167 -5.36 1.02 -16.10
N GLU A 168 -5.08 0.18 -17.09
CA GLU A 168 -5.49 0.45 -18.47
C GLU A 168 -7.01 0.52 -18.62
N ASN A 169 -7.74 -0.40 -18.00
CA ASN A 169 -9.20 -0.41 -18.03
C ASN A 169 -9.76 0.84 -17.35
N TRP A 170 -9.24 1.20 -16.17
CA TRP A 170 -9.61 2.41 -15.43
C TRP A 170 -9.46 3.68 -16.30
N ARG A 171 -8.36 3.77 -17.06
CA ARG A 171 -8.10 4.89 -17.99
C ARG A 171 -9.11 4.90 -19.14
N ARG A 172 -9.40 3.75 -19.74
CA ARG A 172 -10.37 3.63 -20.84
C ARG A 172 -11.78 4.03 -20.39
N ASP A 173 -12.22 3.57 -19.23
CA ASP A 173 -13.57 3.86 -18.70
C ASP A 173 -13.79 5.35 -18.43
N ARG A 174 -12.75 6.07 -17.98
CA ARG A 174 -12.81 7.53 -17.78
C ARG A 174 -12.61 8.33 -19.05
N ALA A 175 -11.96 7.76 -20.06
CA ALA A 175 -11.86 8.38 -21.38
C ALA A 175 -13.19 8.27 -22.16
N SER A 176 -13.90 7.15 -22.05
CA SER A 176 -15.19 6.92 -22.71
C SER A 176 -16.35 7.64 -22.00
N GLY A 177 -16.30 7.82 -20.68
CA GLY A 177 -17.30 8.57 -19.91
C GLY A 177 -17.29 10.09 -20.13
N GLY A 178 -16.34 10.64 -20.90
CA GLY A 178 -16.30 12.07 -21.26
C GLY A 178 -17.04 12.43 -22.56
N GLY A 179 -17.77 11.47 -23.17
CA GLY A 179 -18.43 11.62 -24.47
C GLY A 179 -19.97 11.66 -24.44
N GLU A 180 -20.59 11.62 -23.27
CA GLU A 180 -22.05 11.75 -23.12
C GLU A 180 -22.41 12.98 -22.29
N GLU A 181 -22.23 14.17 -22.87
CA GLU A 181 -23.03 15.39 -22.60
C GLU A 181 -23.16 16.21 -23.88
#